data_AF-A0A9E3EL05-F1
#
_entry.id   AF-A0A9E3EL05-F1
#
_cell.length_a   1.000
_cell.length_b   1.000
_cell.length_c   1.000
_cell.angle_alpha   90.00
_cell.angle_beta   90.00
_cell.angle_gamma   90.00
#
_symmetry.space_group_name_H-M   'P 1'
#
loop_
_entity.id
_entity.type
_entity.pdbx_description
1 polymer ?
#
loop_
_entity_poly.entity_id
_entity_poly.type
_entity_poly.pdbx_seq_one_letter_code
_entity_poly.pdbx_strand_id
1 'polypeptide(L)'
;PLMYNHWSFGKLFAREETMYRAGYSALAYEIVINSNPCISYLLEENTMTMQALVMAHAAFGHNHFFKNNYLFRQWTNAEGILDYLAFAKRYVAACEERHGREEVEAVLDAAHALMDQGVFRYRRPPRPSKERVIEKRRKRMEYEAEAYNELWRTLPAGIEPPSAPPTPDPEEEFGVEDRLPEENILYFLEKNSPSLKPWQRETLRIVRNLAQYFHPQRQLKVMNEGCATFVHYTIMNTLYERGRIDEGSLLEFLHSHTSVVFQPAFDDKRYYGINPYALGYAMMEDIKRICEAPTQEDRDWFPSIAGSGDAMAALKDAWANYRDESFIEQFLSPKLMRDFRFFSLFDKADDAVYRVSAIHDERGYREVRKALARQYDTAGDPNIQVAGADLKGSRTLLLEHRMHRGVPLNNALKEQVLAHVELLWGHDVRLEEVAA
;
A
#
# COMPACT_ATOMS: atom_id res chain seq x y z
N PRO A 1 -4.40 -15.09 -11.56
CA PRO A 1 -3.45 -14.09 -11.01
C PRO A 1 -2.26 -13.83 -11.95
N LEU A 2 -2.02 -12.56 -12.32
CA LEU A 2 -0.97 -12.13 -13.26
C LEU A 2 0.37 -11.75 -12.60
N MET A 3 0.55 -12.00 -11.30
CA MET A 3 1.82 -11.73 -10.59
C MET A 3 2.89 -12.80 -10.86
N TYR A 4 4.16 -12.42 -10.68
CA TYR A 4 5.27 -13.38 -10.58
C TYR A 4 5.17 -14.20 -9.30
N ASN A 5 5.84 -15.34 -9.28
CA ASN A 5 5.86 -16.22 -8.13
C ASN A 5 6.82 -15.68 -7.07
N HIS A 6 6.36 -15.61 -5.83
CA HIS A 6 7.19 -15.31 -4.67
C HIS A 6 6.56 -15.95 -3.43
N TRP A 7 7.38 -16.57 -2.57
CA TRP A 7 6.88 -17.32 -1.42
C TRP A 7 6.11 -16.43 -0.44
N SER A 8 6.44 -15.14 -0.34
CA SER A 8 5.75 -14.19 0.55
C SER A 8 4.26 -14.04 0.20
N PHE A 9 3.90 -14.11 -1.09
CA PHE A 9 2.51 -14.08 -1.53
C PHE A 9 1.76 -15.34 -1.12
N GLY A 10 2.40 -16.51 -1.21
CA GLY A 10 1.84 -17.78 -0.74
C GLY A 10 1.65 -17.81 0.78
N LYS A 11 2.61 -17.25 1.53
CA LYS A 11 2.49 -17.10 2.99
C LYS A 11 1.33 -16.18 3.37
N LEU A 12 1.17 -15.05 2.67
CA LEU A 12 0.04 -14.15 2.87
C LEU A 12 -1.28 -14.86 2.58
N PHE A 13 -1.37 -15.55 1.45
CA PHE A 13 -2.54 -16.32 1.06
C PHE A 13 -2.92 -17.38 2.12
N ALA A 14 -1.96 -18.19 2.57
CA ALA A 14 -2.21 -19.23 3.58
C ALA A 14 -2.67 -18.63 4.92
N ARG A 15 -2.15 -17.46 5.30
CA ARG A 15 -2.58 -16.73 6.50
C ARG A 15 -4.03 -16.28 6.37
N GLU A 16 -4.38 -15.63 5.25
CA GLU A 16 -5.75 -15.18 4.97
C GLU A 16 -6.72 -16.37 4.92
N GLU A 17 -6.28 -17.51 4.39
CA GLU A 17 -7.10 -18.72 4.26
C GLU A 17 -7.42 -19.31 5.62
N THR A 18 -6.40 -19.36 6.46
CA THR A 18 -6.53 -19.84 7.83
C THR A 18 -7.48 -18.94 8.61
N MET A 19 -7.37 -17.61 8.47
CA MET A 19 -8.27 -16.66 9.12
C MET A 19 -9.71 -16.80 8.63
N TYR A 20 -9.91 -16.96 7.33
CA TYR A 20 -11.23 -17.19 6.72
C TYR A 20 -11.86 -18.50 7.21
N ARG A 21 -11.14 -19.63 7.11
CA ARG A 21 -11.62 -20.95 7.54
C ARG A 21 -11.90 -21.02 9.05
N ALA A 22 -11.14 -20.28 9.86
CA ALA A 22 -11.34 -20.21 11.29
C ALA A 22 -12.49 -19.26 11.71
N GLY A 23 -13.18 -18.63 10.75
CA GLY A 23 -14.27 -17.68 11.02
C GLY A 23 -13.81 -16.36 11.65
N TYR A 24 -12.50 -16.07 11.62
CA TYR A 24 -11.93 -14.81 12.09
C TYR A 24 -12.00 -13.70 11.03
N SER A 25 -12.27 -14.05 9.78
CA SER A 25 -12.62 -13.13 8.70
C SER A 25 -13.80 -13.73 7.92
N ALA A 26 -14.87 -12.95 7.73
CA ALA A 26 -16.08 -13.43 7.05
C ALA A 26 -16.36 -12.74 5.71
N LEU A 27 -15.53 -11.77 5.30
CA LEU A 27 -15.54 -11.34 3.91
C LEU A 27 -14.94 -12.50 3.12
N ALA A 28 -15.77 -13.07 2.23
CA ALA A 28 -15.29 -14.00 1.21
C ALA A 28 -14.07 -13.42 0.52
N TYR A 29 -13.13 -14.28 0.16
CA TYR A 29 -11.98 -13.91 -0.66
C TYR A 29 -12.41 -13.11 -1.89
N GLU A 30 -12.16 -11.82 -1.83
CA GLU A 30 -12.33 -10.94 -2.96
C GLU A 30 -10.96 -10.49 -3.42
N ILE A 31 -10.73 -10.60 -4.72
CA ILE A 31 -9.52 -10.06 -5.34
C ILE A 31 -9.98 -8.96 -6.27
N VAL A 32 -9.66 -7.72 -5.92
CA VAL A 32 -9.91 -6.55 -6.75
C VAL A 32 -8.60 -6.04 -7.31
N ILE A 33 -8.52 -5.96 -8.63
CA ILE A 33 -7.41 -5.32 -9.33
C ILE A 33 -7.88 -3.94 -9.77
N ASN A 34 -7.22 -2.90 -9.26
CA ASN A 34 -7.43 -1.51 -9.66
C ASN A 34 -6.86 -1.23 -11.08
N SER A 35 -7.43 -1.91 -12.07
CA SER A 35 -7.20 -1.70 -13.50
C SER A 35 -8.31 -0.84 -14.12
N ASN A 36 -8.18 -0.50 -15.40
CA ASN A 36 -9.24 0.19 -16.15
C ASN A 36 -9.63 -0.64 -17.40
N PRO A 37 -10.79 -1.35 -17.40
CA PRO A 37 -11.78 -1.43 -16.32
C PRO A 37 -11.25 -2.17 -15.09
N CYS A 38 -11.83 -1.88 -13.92
CA CYS A 38 -11.53 -2.58 -12.67
C CYS A 38 -12.01 -4.02 -12.76
N ILE A 39 -11.19 -4.97 -12.29
CA ILE A 39 -11.49 -6.40 -12.34
C ILE A 39 -11.70 -6.90 -10.92
N SER A 40 -12.89 -7.45 -10.66
CA SER A 40 -13.22 -8.13 -9.40
C SER A 40 -13.36 -9.63 -9.68
N TYR A 41 -12.57 -10.46 -8.99
CA TYR A 41 -12.71 -11.91 -9.05
C TYR A 41 -13.65 -12.38 -7.95
N LEU A 42 -14.60 -13.23 -8.34
CA LEU A 42 -15.55 -13.89 -7.47
C LEU A 42 -15.18 -15.37 -7.36
N LEU A 43 -15.23 -15.92 -6.14
CA LEU A 43 -15.09 -17.37 -5.95
C LEU A 43 -16.36 -18.07 -6.41
N GLU A 44 -16.22 -19.17 -7.16
CA GLU A 44 -17.35 -19.93 -7.69
C GLU A 44 -18.14 -20.64 -6.57
N GLU A 45 -17.48 -20.96 -5.47
CA GLU A 45 -18.04 -21.68 -4.33
C GLU A 45 -18.90 -20.80 -3.40
N ASN A 46 -18.92 -19.48 -3.62
CA ASN A 46 -19.73 -18.57 -2.82
C ASN A 46 -21.23 -18.78 -3.09
N THR A 47 -22.02 -18.72 -2.02
CA THR A 47 -23.50 -18.64 -2.11
C THR A 47 -23.93 -17.41 -2.90
N MET A 48 -25.16 -17.40 -3.43
CA MET A 48 -25.66 -16.23 -4.17
C MET A 48 -25.70 -14.96 -3.32
N THR A 49 -25.99 -15.06 -2.03
CA THR A 49 -25.90 -13.94 -1.08
C THR A 49 -24.47 -13.42 -0.99
N MET A 50 -23.49 -14.31 -0.85
CA MET A 50 -22.08 -13.94 -0.78
C MET A 50 -21.59 -13.35 -2.11
N GLN A 51 -22.05 -13.85 -3.25
CA GLN A 51 -21.78 -13.22 -4.55
C GLN A 51 -22.30 -11.78 -4.58
N ALA A 52 -23.55 -11.55 -4.16
CA ALA A 52 -24.13 -10.21 -4.12
C ALA A 52 -23.38 -9.28 -3.16
N LEU A 53 -23.00 -9.78 -1.98
CA LEU A 53 -22.22 -9.04 -0.99
C LEU A 53 -20.85 -8.65 -1.52
N VAL A 54 -20.09 -9.59 -2.10
CA VAL A 54 -18.77 -9.31 -2.67
C VAL A 54 -18.90 -8.34 -3.84
N MET A 55 -19.88 -8.51 -4.73
CA MET A 55 -20.12 -7.55 -5.80
C MET A 55 -20.39 -6.13 -5.26
N ALA A 56 -21.22 -6.01 -4.22
CA ALA A 56 -21.50 -4.73 -3.57
C ALA A 56 -20.26 -4.11 -2.91
N HIS A 57 -19.43 -4.93 -2.26
CA HIS A 57 -18.21 -4.48 -1.56
C HIS A 57 -17.07 -4.15 -2.54
N ALA A 58 -16.62 -5.13 -3.33
CA ALA A 58 -15.51 -5.00 -4.26
C ALA A 58 -15.86 -4.16 -5.50
N ALA A 59 -16.90 -4.56 -6.24
CA ALA A 59 -17.15 -4.02 -7.57
C ALA A 59 -17.78 -2.61 -7.55
N PHE A 60 -18.53 -2.29 -6.49
CA PHE A 60 -19.07 -0.95 -6.27
C PHE A 60 -18.24 -0.15 -5.25
N GLY A 61 -17.98 -0.69 -4.06
CA GLY A 61 -17.29 0.00 -2.98
C GLY A 61 -15.84 0.36 -3.30
N HIS A 62 -14.95 -0.63 -3.34
CA HIS A 62 -13.53 -0.40 -3.62
C HIS A 62 -13.29 0.29 -4.97
N ASN A 63 -14.00 -0.14 -6.01
CA ASN A 63 -13.89 0.47 -7.34
C ASN A 63 -14.29 1.95 -7.33
N HIS A 64 -15.38 2.32 -6.63
CA HIS A 64 -15.73 3.72 -6.42
C HIS A 64 -14.58 4.47 -5.74
N PHE A 65 -14.05 3.91 -4.65
CA PHE A 65 -12.99 4.56 -3.89
C PHE A 65 -11.71 4.77 -4.72
N PHE A 66 -11.21 3.72 -5.39
CA PHE A 66 -10.03 3.77 -6.25
C PHE A 66 -10.17 4.78 -7.39
N LYS A 67 -11.36 4.89 -7.99
CA LYS A 67 -11.60 5.80 -9.12
C LYS A 67 -11.63 7.28 -8.72
N ASN A 68 -12.04 7.59 -7.49
CA ASN A 68 -12.38 8.95 -7.08
C ASN A 68 -11.36 9.58 -6.13
N ASN A 69 -10.70 8.79 -5.27
CA ASN A 69 -9.73 9.32 -4.32
C ASN A 69 -8.51 9.93 -5.04
N TYR A 70 -8.08 11.10 -4.57
CA TYR A 70 -7.01 11.87 -5.21
C TYR A 70 -5.66 11.14 -5.24
N LEU A 71 -5.29 10.39 -4.20
CA LEU A 71 -4.01 9.68 -4.17
C LEU A 71 -3.99 8.56 -5.21
N PHE A 72 -5.07 7.78 -5.33
CA PHE A 72 -5.16 6.75 -6.36
C PHE A 72 -5.06 7.36 -7.76
N ARG A 73 -5.75 8.47 -8.02
CA ARG A 73 -5.66 9.22 -9.30
C ARG A 73 -4.26 9.75 -9.60
N GLN A 74 -3.50 10.13 -8.56
CA GLN A 74 -2.16 10.69 -8.71
C GLN A 74 -1.09 9.61 -8.88
N TRP A 75 -1.14 8.54 -8.08
CA TRP A 75 -0.04 7.58 -7.93
C TRP A 75 -0.24 6.26 -8.67
N THR A 76 -1.48 5.88 -8.98
CA THR A 76 -1.74 4.63 -9.70
C THR A 76 -1.91 4.85 -11.20
N ASN A 77 -1.40 3.90 -12.00
CA ASN A 77 -1.65 3.81 -13.43
C ASN A 77 -2.53 2.59 -13.73
N ALA A 78 -3.84 2.73 -13.52
CA ALA A 78 -4.81 1.65 -13.70
C ALA A 78 -4.90 1.14 -15.15
N GLU A 79 -4.60 1.98 -16.15
CA GLU A 79 -4.64 1.57 -17.57
C GLU A 79 -3.51 0.60 -17.93
N GLY A 80 -2.31 0.79 -17.35
CA GLY A 80 -1.12 0.03 -17.72
C GLY A 80 -0.75 -1.12 -16.79
N ILE A 81 -1.44 -1.29 -15.65
CA ILE A 81 -1.02 -2.23 -14.60
C ILE A 81 -1.08 -3.69 -15.06
N LEU A 82 -2.10 -4.11 -15.81
CA LEU A 82 -2.24 -5.51 -16.25
C LEU A 82 -1.11 -5.92 -17.20
N ASP A 83 -0.80 -5.08 -18.19
CA ASP A 83 0.34 -5.27 -19.10
C ASP A 83 1.65 -5.35 -18.31
N TYR A 84 1.79 -4.50 -17.29
CA TYR A 84 2.97 -4.44 -16.46
C TYR A 84 3.16 -5.70 -15.62
N LEU A 85 2.10 -6.20 -14.98
CA LEU A 85 2.10 -7.44 -14.21
C LEU A 85 2.43 -8.64 -15.11
N ALA A 86 1.82 -8.73 -16.30
CA ALA A 86 2.11 -9.77 -17.27
C ALA A 86 3.57 -9.73 -17.75
N PHE A 87 4.11 -8.53 -17.99
CA PHE A 87 5.52 -8.34 -18.27
C PHE A 87 6.40 -8.82 -17.11
N ALA A 88 6.15 -8.36 -15.88
CA ALA A 88 6.93 -8.71 -14.71
C ALA A 88 6.98 -10.23 -14.49
N LYS A 89 5.82 -10.90 -14.62
CA LYS A 89 5.71 -12.36 -14.55
C LYS A 89 6.58 -13.06 -15.58
N ARG A 90 6.50 -12.67 -16.86
CA ARG A 90 7.31 -13.26 -17.93
C ARG A 90 8.81 -13.00 -17.72
N TYR A 91 9.15 -11.80 -17.27
CA TYR A 91 10.54 -11.40 -17.04
C TYR A 91 11.19 -12.21 -15.92
N VAL A 92 10.52 -12.32 -14.77
CA VAL A 92 11.02 -13.10 -13.64
C VAL A 92 11.16 -14.57 -14.04
N ALA A 93 10.16 -15.16 -14.70
CA ALA A 93 10.24 -16.54 -15.17
C ALA A 93 11.41 -16.78 -16.14
N ALA A 94 11.66 -15.86 -17.07
CA ALA A 94 12.80 -15.94 -17.99
C ALA A 94 14.15 -15.79 -17.26
N CYS A 95 14.20 -14.99 -16.20
CA CYS A 95 15.40 -14.89 -15.35
C CYS A 95 15.63 -16.19 -14.57
N GLU A 96 14.59 -16.80 -14.01
CA GLU A 96 14.68 -18.08 -13.29
C GLU A 96 15.21 -19.19 -14.20
N GLU A 97 14.78 -19.23 -15.46
CA GLU A 97 15.26 -20.20 -16.45
C GLU A 97 16.73 -19.99 -16.82
N ARG A 98 17.18 -18.73 -16.95
CA ARG A 98 18.55 -18.39 -17.40
C ARG A 98 19.58 -18.39 -16.29
N HIS A 99 19.21 -17.95 -15.09
CA HIS A 99 20.12 -17.67 -13.98
C HIS A 99 19.93 -18.63 -12.80
N GLY A 100 18.89 -19.47 -12.85
CA GLY A 100 18.54 -20.36 -11.75
C GLY A 100 17.61 -19.69 -10.75
N ARG A 101 16.73 -20.49 -10.16
CA ARG A 101 15.70 -20.01 -9.23
C ARG A 101 16.30 -19.38 -7.97
N GLU A 102 17.32 -20.01 -7.38
CA GLU A 102 17.93 -19.54 -6.12
C GLU A 102 18.56 -18.15 -6.25
N GLU A 103 19.25 -17.87 -7.36
CA GLU A 103 19.84 -16.53 -7.59
C GLU A 103 18.76 -15.45 -7.76
N VAL A 104 17.68 -15.76 -8.49
CA VAL A 104 16.59 -14.80 -8.72
C VAL A 104 15.79 -14.56 -7.43
N GLU A 105 15.53 -15.62 -6.66
CA GLU A 105 14.83 -15.56 -5.38
C GLU A 105 15.62 -14.71 -4.37
N ALA A 106 16.95 -14.86 -4.27
CA ALA A 106 17.76 -14.03 -3.37
C ALA A 106 17.67 -12.52 -3.68
N VAL A 107 17.64 -12.16 -4.98
CA VAL A 107 17.49 -10.75 -5.41
C VAL A 107 16.07 -10.25 -5.15
N LEU A 108 15.06 -11.07 -5.43
CA LEU A 108 13.66 -10.74 -5.16
C LEU A 108 13.40 -10.57 -3.67
N ASP A 109 13.92 -11.45 -2.82
CA ASP A 109 13.81 -11.38 -1.37
C ASP A 109 14.39 -10.06 -0.84
N ALA A 110 15.61 -9.71 -1.27
CA ALA A 110 16.24 -8.45 -0.89
C ALA A 110 15.45 -7.23 -1.37
N ALA A 111 14.93 -7.26 -2.60
CA ALA A 111 14.11 -6.19 -3.14
C ALA A 111 12.77 -6.07 -2.41
N HIS A 112 12.11 -7.19 -2.06
CA HIS A 112 10.87 -7.22 -1.31
C HIS A 112 11.05 -6.75 0.14
N ALA A 113 12.17 -7.08 0.78
CA ALA A 113 12.51 -6.58 2.12
C ALA A 113 12.66 -5.05 2.14
N LEU A 114 13.12 -4.46 1.02
CA LEU A 114 13.29 -3.01 0.85
C LEU A 114 12.11 -2.32 0.16
N MET A 115 11.03 -3.03 -0.13
CA MET A 115 9.90 -2.54 -0.94
C MET A 115 9.31 -1.23 -0.38
N ASP A 116 9.18 -1.12 0.94
CA ASP A 116 8.63 0.05 1.62
C ASP A 116 9.56 1.28 1.58
N GLN A 117 10.86 1.06 1.39
CA GLN A 117 11.87 2.11 1.15
C GLN A 117 12.12 2.33 -0.36
N GLY A 118 11.38 1.65 -1.22
CA GLY A 118 11.44 1.76 -2.68
C GLY A 118 10.49 2.79 -3.27
N VAL A 119 9.99 3.74 -2.47
CA VAL A 119 8.88 4.62 -2.85
C VAL A 119 9.30 6.07 -2.78
N PHE A 120 8.92 6.86 -3.78
CA PHE A 120 9.05 8.30 -3.70
C PHE A 120 7.90 8.88 -2.85
N ARG A 121 8.22 9.42 -1.67
CA ARG A 121 7.24 10.00 -0.75
C ARG A 121 6.89 11.45 -1.11
N TYR A 122 7.91 12.27 -1.44
CA TYR A 122 7.74 13.72 -1.67
C TYR A 122 8.07 14.16 -3.10
N ARG A 123 9.06 13.54 -3.76
CA ARG A 123 9.55 13.95 -5.09
C ARG A 123 8.94 13.10 -6.18
N ARG A 124 8.13 13.69 -7.06
CA ARG A 124 7.49 12.97 -8.15
C ARG A 124 8.36 13.01 -9.42
N PRO A 125 8.79 11.86 -9.98
CA PRO A 125 9.28 11.85 -11.35
C PRO A 125 8.16 12.30 -12.28
N PRO A 126 8.37 13.27 -13.19
CA PRO A 126 7.33 13.72 -14.10
C PRO A 126 6.77 12.53 -14.90
N ARG A 127 5.43 12.44 -15.01
CA ARG A 127 4.79 11.37 -15.79
C ARG A 127 5.37 11.38 -17.21
N PRO A 128 5.99 10.29 -17.69
CA PRO A 128 6.45 10.24 -19.07
C PRO A 128 5.24 10.41 -20.00
N SER A 129 5.38 11.27 -21.01
CA SER A 129 4.30 11.51 -21.98
C SER A 129 3.86 10.20 -22.65
N LYS A 130 2.61 10.13 -23.12
CA LYS A 130 2.08 8.95 -23.83
C LYS A 130 3.01 8.53 -24.98
N GLU A 131 3.59 9.50 -25.67
CA GLU A 131 4.60 9.31 -26.72
C GLU A 131 5.88 8.65 -26.18
N ARG A 132 6.43 9.10 -25.04
CA ARG A 132 7.61 8.46 -24.42
C ARG A 132 7.33 7.03 -23.96
N VAL A 133 6.11 6.73 -23.52
CA VAL A 133 5.70 5.36 -23.14
C VAL A 133 5.59 4.47 -24.39
N ILE A 134 5.02 5.00 -25.48
CA ILE A 134 4.95 4.32 -26.78
C ILE A 134 6.36 4.10 -27.35
N GLU A 135 7.24 5.10 -27.25
CA GLU A 135 8.65 5.02 -27.65
C GLU A 135 9.40 3.95 -26.85
N LYS A 136 9.25 3.92 -25.51
CA LYS A 136 9.84 2.88 -24.66
C LYS A 136 9.28 1.49 -25.01
N ARG A 137 7.97 1.36 -25.31
CA ARG A 137 7.35 0.10 -25.78
C ARG A 137 7.88 -0.31 -27.15
N ARG A 138 8.02 0.63 -28.09
CA ARG A 138 8.58 0.41 -29.43
C ARG A 138 10.02 -0.08 -29.37
N LYS A 139 10.88 0.64 -28.63
CA LYS A 139 12.28 0.25 -28.41
C LYS A 139 12.41 -1.11 -27.73
N ARG A 140 11.48 -1.44 -26.82
CA ARG A 140 11.42 -2.76 -26.19
C ARG A 140 11.04 -3.86 -27.19
N MET A 141 10.05 -3.62 -28.05
CA MET A 141 9.67 -4.56 -29.10
C MET A 141 10.75 -4.72 -30.17
N GLU A 142 11.47 -3.64 -30.50
CA GLU A 142 12.62 -3.67 -31.41
C GLU A 142 13.76 -4.52 -30.82
N TYR A 143 14.06 -4.36 -29.53
CA TYR A 143 15.03 -5.21 -28.82
C TYR A 143 14.60 -6.68 -28.78
N GLU A 144 13.33 -6.98 -28.50
CA GLU A 144 12.81 -8.35 -28.52
C GLU A 144 12.84 -8.95 -29.94
N ALA A 145 12.60 -8.15 -30.97
CA ALA A 145 12.69 -8.56 -32.37
C ALA A 145 14.14 -8.81 -32.82
N GLU A 146 15.11 -8.00 -32.36
CA GLU A 146 16.54 -8.19 -32.61
C GLU A 146 17.06 -9.46 -31.92
N ALA A 147 16.68 -9.69 -30.67
CA ALA A 147 17.02 -10.90 -29.93
C ALA A 147 16.40 -12.18 -30.55
N TYR A 148 15.22 -12.07 -31.16
CA TYR A 148 14.59 -13.18 -31.90
C TYR A 148 15.29 -13.45 -33.24
N ASN A 149 15.89 -12.43 -33.87
CA ASN A 149 16.60 -12.54 -35.15
C ASN A 149 17.98 -13.23 -35.01
N GLU A 150 18.61 -13.14 -33.84
CA GLU A 150 19.87 -13.85 -33.54
C GLU A 150 19.69 -15.37 -33.42
N LEU A 151 18.53 -15.85 -32.95
CA LEU A 151 18.23 -17.29 -32.83
C LEU A 151 18.06 -18.01 -34.18
N TRP A 152 17.88 -17.27 -35.29
CA TRP A 152 17.72 -17.79 -36.65
C TRP A 152 18.95 -17.62 -37.56
N ARG A 153 20.11 -17.21 -37.02
CA ARG A 153 21.39 -17.15 -37.76
C ARG A 153 22.46 -18.09 -37.18
N THR A 154 22.29 -19.39 -37.38
CA THR A 154 23.40 -20.36 -37.40
C THR A 154 23.79 -20.56 -38.88
N LEU A 155 24.95 -20.24 -39.49
CA LEU A 155 26.37 -19.93 -39.20
C LEU A 155 26.99 -19.33 -40.53
N PRO A 156 28.28 -18.89 -40.66
CA PRO A 156 29.34 -18.55 -39.68
C PRO A 156 30.07 -17.18 -39.88
N ALA A 157 30.81 -16.81 -38.83
CA ALA A 157 32.00 -15.93 -38.72
C ALA A 157 31.88 -14.41 -38.96
N GLY A 158 32.01 -13.65 -37.88
CA GLY A 158 32.64 -12.32 -37.90
C GLY A 158 31.81 -11.11 -37.49
N ILE A 159 30.96 -11.21 -36.46
CA ILE A 159 30.29 -10.02 -35.90
C ILE A 159 30.57 -9.97 -34.40
N GLU A 160 31.25 -8.91 -33.98
CA GLU A 160 31.50 -8.57 -32.58
C GLU A 160 30.17 -8.48 -31.81
N PRO A 161 30.16 -8.87 -30.52
CA PRO A 161 28.95 -8.77 -29.71
C PRO A 161 28.47 -7.30 -29.71
N PRO A 162 27.18 -7.02 -29.99
CA PRO A 162 26.67 -5.67 -29.88
C PRO A 162 26.88 -5.18 -28.45
N SER A 163 27.64 -4.08 -28.37
CA SER A 163 27.96 -3.35 -27.16
C SER A 163 26.71 -3.08 -26.31
N ALA A 164 26.93 -3.04 -24.99
CA ALA A 164 26.00 -2.59 -23.95
C ALA A 164 25.01 -1.50 -24.42
N PRO A 165 23.76 -1.51 -23.90
CA PRO A 165 22.67 -0.68 -24.41
C PRO A 165 23.03 0.82 -24.46
N PRO A 166 22.82 1.52 -25.59
CA PRO A 166 22.78 2.99 -25.63
C PRO A 166 21.31 3.43 -25.42
N THR A 167 20.91 4.41 -24.64
CA THR A 167 21.56 5.59 -24.03
C THR A 167 20.65 6.07 -22.86
N PRO A 168 21.16 7.00 -22.03
CA PRO A 168 20.59 7.44 -20.76
C PRO A 168 19.11 7.88 -20.76
N ASP A 169 18.42 7.73 -19.62
CA ASP A 169 17.31 8.65 -19.30
C ASP A 169 17.90 10.08 -19.29
N PRO A 170 17.20 11.12 -19.78
CA PRO A 170 17.68 12.51 -19.78
C PRO A 170 17.91 13.11 -18.37
N GLU A 171 17.79 12.30 -17.32
CA GLU A 171 18.16 12.64 -15.95
C GLU A 171 19.68 12.46 -15.69
N GLU A 172 20.45 11.77 -16.55
CA GLU A 172 21.88 11.48 -16.36
C GLU A 172 22.86 12.66 -16.48
N GLU A 173 22.38 13.91 -16.63
CA GLU A 173 23.26 15.09 -16.55
C GLU A 173 23.65 15.48 -15.11
N PHE A 174 23.04 14.87 -14.10
CA PHE A 174 23.33 15.16 -12.68
C PHE A 174 24.25 14.11 -12.06
N GLY A 175 25.29 14.56 -11.35
CA GLY A 175 26.18 13.69 -10.60
C GLY A 175 25.44 12.96 -9.47
N VAL A 176 26.01 11.86 -8.97
CA VAL A 176 25.43 11.11 -7.84
C VAL A 176 25.28 12.00 -6.59
N GLU A 177 26.21 12.94 -6.40
CA GLU A 177 26.18 13.94 -5.33
C GLU A 177 24.98 14.90 -5.43
N ASP A 178 24.54 15.25 -6.64
CA ASP A 178 23.38 16.15 -6.86
C ASP A 178 22.03 15.47 -6.57
N ARG A 179 22.04 14.14 -6.36
CA ARG A 179 20.85 13.33 -6.09
C ARG A 179 20.74 12.87 -4.64
N LEU A 180 21.69 13.27 -3.78
CA LEU A 180 21.68 12.96 -2.35
C LEU A 180 21.08 14.13 -1.55
N PRO A 181 20.37 13.87 -0.44
CA PRO A 181 19.98 12.54 0.02
C PRO A 181 18.84 11.94 -0.83
N GLU A 182 18.86 10.62 -1.04
CA GLU A 182 17.82 9.89 -1.79
C GLU A 182 17.04 8.95 -0.85
N GLU A 183 15.73 9.14 -0.76
CA GLU A 183 14.83 8.32 0.06
C GLU A 183 14.50 6.97 -0.60
N ASN A 184 14.49 6.92 -1.93
CA ASN A 184 14.18 5.70 -2.66
C ASN A 184 15.42 4.83 -2.82
N ILE A 185 15.67 3.99 -1.81
CA ILE A 185 16.84 3.11 -1.75
C ILE A 185 16.90 2.18 -2.96
N LEU A 186 15.76 1.59 -3.38
CA LEU A 186 15.71 0.71 -4.55
C LEU A 186 16.05 1.45 -5.85
N TYR A 187 15.61 2.71 -6.01
CA TYR A 187 15.97 3.54 -7.17
C TYR A 187 17.47 3.84 -7.17
N PHE A 188 18.03 4.20 -6.02
CA PHE A 188 19.45 4.48 -5.90
C PHE A 188 20.30 3.25 -6.27
N LEU A 189 19.93 2.07 -5.75
CA LEU A 189 20.62 0.81 -6.04
C LEU A 189 20.48 0.42 -7.52
N GLU A 190 19.28 0.53 -8.11
CA GLU A 190 19.02 0.26 -9.53
C GLU A 190 19.98 1.04 -10.45
N LYS A 191 20.19 2.32 -10.14
CA LYS A 191 20.98 3.23 -10.98
C LYS A 191 22.47 3.16 -10.69
N ASN A 192 22.86 3.14 -9.41
CA ASN A 192 24.24 3.39 -9.00
C ASN A 192 24.99 2.15 -8.52
N SER A 193 24.33 0.99 -8.31
CA SER A 193 25.02 -0.20 -7.79
C SER A 193 26.11 -0.69 -8.75
N PRO A 194 27.37 -0.83 -8.29
CA PRO A 194 28.47 -1.31 -9.12
C PRO A 194 28.42 -2.82 -9.36
N SER A 195 27.71 -3.57 -8.51
CA SER A 195 27.69 -5.04 -8.55
C SER A 195 26.50 -5.62 -9.32
N LEU A 196 25.39 -4.89 -9.41
CA LEU A 196 24.17 -5.40 -10.03
C LEU A 196 24.30 -5.61 -11.54
N LYS A 197 24.07 -6.86 -11.96
CA LYS A 197 23.91 -7.25 -13.36
C LYS A 197 22.67 -6.60 -13.96
N PRO A 198 22.59 -6.44 -15.30
CA PRO A 198 21.43 -5.81 -15.96
C PRO A 198 20.08 -6.43 -15.57
N TRP A 199 20.03 -7.75 -15.42
CA TRP A 199 18.79 -8.43 -15.05
C TRP A 199 18.36 -8.15 -13.60
N GLN A 200 19.32 -8.06 -12.67
CA GLN A 200 19.04 -7.75 -11.27
C GLN A 200 18.50 -6.33 -11.12
N ARG A 201 19.05 -5.37 -11.87
CA ARG A 201 18.54 -3.99 -11.93
C ARG A 201 17.09 -3.93 -12.41
N GLU A 202 16.75 -4.71 -13.45
CA GLU A 202 15.37 -4.79 -13.93
C GLU A 202 14.43 -5.42 -12.90
N THR A 203 14.88 -6.45 -12.18
CA THR A 203 14.12 -7.04 -11.06
C THR A 203 13.85 -6.01 -9.96
N LEU A 204 14.84 -5.23 -9.56
CA LEU A 204 14.67 -4.13 -8.60
C LEU A 204 13.68 -3.08 -9.12
N ARG A 205 13.77 -2.72 -10.41
CA ARG A 205 12.83 -1.81 -11.06
C ARG A 205 11.40 -2.34 -11.02
N ILE A 206 11.20 -3.64 -11.20
CA ILE A 206 9.89 -4.31 -11.10
C ILE A 206 9.32 -4.14 -9.70
N VAL A 207 10.06 -4.54 -8.67
CA VAL A 207 9.60 -4.44 -7.28
C VAL A 207 9.33 -2.98 -6.89
N ARG A 208 10.22 -2.06 -7.28
CA ARG A 208 10.07 -0.61 -7.04
C ARG A 208 8.79 -0.03 -7.65
N ASN A 209 8.50 -0.35 -8.91
CA ASN A 209 7.29 0.16 -9.56
C ASN A 209 6.02 -0.42 -8.94
N LEU A 210 6.04 -1.69 -8.50
CA LEU A 210 4.93 -2.29 -7.76
C LEU A 210 4.76 -1.63 -6.39
N ALA A 211 5.85 -1.39 -5.66
CA ALA A 211 5.84 -0.67 -4.39
C ALA A 211 5.16 0.70 -4.53
N GLN A 212 5.58 1.46 -5.53
CA GLN A 212 5.01 2.77 -5.82
C GLN A 212 3.53 2.71 -6.19
N TYR A 213 3.11 1.70 -6.95
CA TYR A 213 1.71 1.51 -7.34
C TYR A 213 0.82 1.18 -6.13
N PHE A 214 1.28 0.33 -5.22
CA PHE A 214 0.51 -0.09 -4.04
C PHE A 214 0.63 0.87 -2.85
N HIS A 215 1.58 1.80 -2.86
CA HIS A 215 1.81 2.74 -1.76
C HIS A 215 0.54 3.49 -1.28
N PRO A 216 -0.36 3.99 -2.16
CA PRO A 216 -1.59 4.64 -1.70
C PRO A 216 -2.51 3.75 -0.85
N GLN A 217 -2.51 2.43 -1.07
CA GLN A 217 -3.37 1.51 -0.31
C GLN A 217 -3.02 1.50 1.18
N ARG A 218 -1.75 1.73 1.54
CA ARG A 218 -1.32 1.82 2.94
C ARG A 218 -1.86 3.08 3.65
N GLN A 219 -1.99 4.19 2.92
CA GLN A 219 -2.43 5.48 3.46
C GLN A 219 -3.96 5.62 3.55
N LEU A 220 -4.70 4.67 2.98
CA LEU A 220 -6.13 4.76 2.74
C LEU A 220 -6.90 3.51 3.17
N LYS A 221 -6.28 2.67 4.01
CA LYS A 221 -6.86 1.38 4.38
C LYS A 221 -8.18 1.55 5.13
N VAL A 222 -8.24 2.43 6.14
CA VAL A 222 -9.48 2.66 6.92
C VAL A 222 -10.59 3.22 6.03
N MET A 223 -10.28 4.20 5.20
CA MET A 223 -11.26 4.80 4.31
C MET A 223 -11.72 3.86 3.19
N ASN A 224 -10.80 3.09 2.61
CA ASN A 224 -11.12 2.13 1.54
C ASN A 224 -12.02 1.01 2.05
N GLU A 225 -11.62 0.35 3.16
CA GLU A 225 -12.42 -0.71 3.78
C GLU A 225 -13.74 -0.17 4.31
N GLY A 226 -13.73 0.98 4.97
CA GLY A 226 -14.95 1.63 5.44
C GLY A 226 -15.92 1.95 4.29
N CYS A 227 -15.42 2.50 3.18
CA CYS A 227 -16.25 2.88 2.03
C CYS A 227 -16.91 1.64 1.43
N ALA A 228 -16.15 0.56 1.26
CA ALA A 228 -16.66 -0.67 0.73
C ALA A 228 -17.69 -1.34 1.67
N THR A 229 -17.46 -1.30 2.98
CA THR A 229 -18.43 -1.77 3.98
C THR A 229 -19.68 -0.90 4.02
N PHE A 230 -19.56 0.43 3.97
CA PHE A 230 -20.71 1.33 3.94
C PHE A 230 -21.58 1.08 2.69
N VAL A 231 -20.94 0.95 1.52
CA VAL A 231 -21.62 0.69 0.25
C VAL A 231 -22.28 -0.69 0.26
N HIS A 232 -21.60 -1.74 0.71
CA HIS A 232 -22.22 -3.07 0.75
C HIS A 232 -23.41 -3.11 1.69
N TYR A 233 -23.36 -2.36 2.79
CA TYR A 233 -24.38 -2.39 3.82
C TYR A 233 -25.62 -1.69 3.29
N THR A 234 -25.40 -0.53 2.65
CA THR A 234 -26.44 0.23 1.98
C THR A 234 -27.11 -0.57 0.87
N ILE A 235 -26.34 -1.20 -0.02
CA ILE A 235 -26.87 -1.97 -1.15
C ILE A 235 -27.69 -3.17 -0.67
N MET A 236 -27.15 -3.98 0.26
CA MET A 236 -27.82 -5.20 0.72
C MET A 236 -29.13 -4.87 1.45
N ASN A 237 -29.15 -3.86 2.34
CA ASN A 237 -30.38 -3.41 2.97
C ASN A 237 -31.38 -2.85 1.96
N THR A 238 -30.92 -2.05 0.98
CA THR A 238 -31.81 -1.52 -0.08
C THR A 238 -32.42 -2.63 -0.93
N LEU A 239 -31.67 -3.71 -1.21
CA LEU A 239 -32.19 -4.86 -1.93
C LEU A 239 -33.30 -5.56 -1.13
N TYR A 240 -33.11 -5.70 0.19
CA TYR A 240 -34.13 -6.28 1.07
C TYR A 240 -35.38 -5.40 1.17
N GLU A 241 -35.23 -4.09 1.41
CA GLU A 241 -36.33 -3.12 1.47
C GLU A 241 -37.17 -3.10 0.18
N ARG A 242 -36.53 -3.36 -0.97
CA ARG A 242 -37.20 -3.44 -2.28
C ARG A 242 -37.74 -4.85 -2.61
N GLY A 243 -37.66 -5.80 -1.68
CA GLY A 243 -38.09 -7.19 -1.87
C GLY A 243 -37.31 -7.94 -2.96
N ARG A 244 -36.03 -7.59 -3.17
CA ARG A 244 -35.14 -8.26 -4.15
C ARG A 244 -34.36 -9.42 -3.57
N ILE A 245 -34.21 -9.45 -2.24
CA ILE A 245 -33.64 -10.58 -1.49
C ILE A 245 -34.59 -10.92 -0.33
N ASP A 246 -34.54 -12.16 0.13
CA ASP A 246 -35.39 -12.66 1.21
C ASP A 246 -34.73 -12.50 2.59
N GLU A 247 -35.47 -12.85 3.66
CA GLU A 247 -34.97 -12.79 5.04
C GLU A 247 -33.79 -13.74 5.27
N GLY A 248 -33.76 -14.90 4.61
CA GLY A 248 -32.65 -15.84 4.69
C GLY A 248 -31.34 -15.22 4.18
N SER A 249 -31.39 -14.60 3.00
CA SER A 249 -30.26 -13.88 2.41
C SER A 249 -29.84 -12.69 3.29
N LEU A 250 -30.80 -11.97 3.89
CA LEU A 250 -30.49 -10.87 4.81
C LEU A 250 -29.74 -11.37 6.05
N LEU A 251 -30.18 -12.47 6.66
CA LEU A 251 -29.53 -13.04 7.85
C LEU A 251 -28.10 -13.53 7.55
N GLU A 252 -27.91 -14.19 6.40
CA GLU A 252 -26.58 -14.59 5.94
C GLU A 252 -25.68 -13.38 5.73
N PHE A 253 -26.18 -12.34 5.06
CA PHE A 253 -25.46 -11.07 4.89
C PHE A 253 -25.08 -10.44 6.24
N LEU A 254 -26.01 -10.34 7.18
CA LEU A 254 -25.77 -9.74 8.49
C LEU A 254 -24.72 -10.52 9.28
N HIS A 255 -24.70 -11.85 9.18
CA HIS A 255 -23.65 -12.67 9.78
C HIS A 255 -22.27 -12.32 9.21
N SER A 256 -22.15 -12.23 7.89
CA SER A 256 -20.88 -11.87 7.23
C SER A 256 -20.45 -10.44 7.55
N HIS A 257 -21.38 -9.48 7.49
CA HIS A 257 -21.11 -8.08 7.81
C HIS A 257 -20.64 -7.90 9.25
N THR A 258 -21.38 -8.43 10.24
CA THR A 258 -21.04 -8.29 11.66
C THR A 258 -19.70 -8.91 12.01
N SER A 259 -19.34 -10.02 11.37
CA SER A 259 -18.06 -10.69 11.55
C SER A 259 -16.89 -9.86 11.01
N VAL A 260 -17.08 -9.12 9.92
CA VAL A 260 -16.07 -8.25 9.32
C VAL A 260 -15.84 -6.99 10.14
N VAL A 261 -16.91 -6.37 10.64
CA VAL A 261 -16.82 -5.15 11.45
C VAL A 261 -16.60 -5.44 12.94
N PHE A 262 -16.36 -6.70 13.30
CA PHE A 262 -16.07 -7.08 14.67
C PHE A 262 -14.74 -6.47 15.14
N GLN A 263 -14.80 -5.69 16.22
CA GLN A 263 -13.63 -5.15 16.91
C GLN A 263 -13.45 -5.89 18.24
N PRO A 264 -12.41 -6.72 18.40
CA PRO A 264 -12.06 -7.29 19.70
C PRO A 264 -11.73 -6.19 20.72
N ALA A 265 -12.05 -6.45 21.99
CA ALA A 265 -11.61 -5.61 23.11
C ALA A 265 -10.08 -5.74 23.32
N PHE A 266 -9.47 -4.76 24.00
CA PHE A 266 -8.01 -4.69 24.16
C PHE A 266 -7.40 -5.87 24.95
N ASP A 267 -8.21 -6.54 25.77
CA ASP A 267 -7.83 -7.70 26.60
C ASP A 267 -8.13 -9.05 25.93
N ASP A 268 -8.72 -9.03 24.73
CA ASP A 268 -8.95 -10.23 23.92
C ASP A 268 -7.66 -10.66 23.23
N LYS A 269 -7.35 -11.97 23.26
CA LYS A 269 -6.17 -12.54 22.59
C LYS A 269 -6.14 -12.33 21.07
N ARG A 270 -7.29 -12.01 20.48
CA ARG A 270 -7.47 -11.73 19.05
C ARG A 270 -7.25 -10.26 18.72
N TYR A 271 -6.99 -9.40 19.70
CA TYR A 271 -6.71 -8.01 19.48
C TYR A 271 -5.31 -7.82 18.87
N TYR A 272 -5.26 -7.34 17.62
CA TYR A 272 -4.03 -7.00 16.91
C TYR A 272 -4.00 -5.54 16.46
N GLY A 273 -4.79 -4.69 17.12
CA GLY A 273 -5.01 -3.29 16.76
C GLY A 273 -6.45 -2.99 16.37
N ILE A 274 -6.65 -1.78 15.84
CA ILE A 274 -7.97 -1.31 15.43
C ILE A 274 -8.29 -1.88 14.05
N ASN A 275 -9.42 -2.57 13.96
CA ASN A 275 -9.96 -3.13 12.74
C ASN A 275 -10.38 -1.98 11.79
N PRO A 276 -9.75 -1.85 10.61
CA PRO A 276 -10.05 -0.77 9.67
C PRO A 276 -11.49 -0.83 9.14
N TYR A 277 -12.07 -2.02 9.00
CA TYR A 277 -13.48 -2.18 8.61
C TYR A 277 -14.40 -1.62 9.68
N ALA A 278 -14.14 -1.96 10.94
CA ALA A 278 -14.96 -1.52 12.08
C ALA A 278 -14.90 0.01 12.24
N LEU A 279 -13.69 0.57 12.28
CA LEU A 279 -13.50 2.01 12.44
C LEU A 279 -14.03 2.78 11.23
N GLY A 280 -13.66 2.38 10.02
CA GLY A 280 -14.04 3.04 8.78
C GLY A 280 -15.56 3.08 8.58
N TYR A 281 -16.23 1.93 8.77
CA TYR A 281 -17.68 1.84 8.68
C TYR A 281 -18.38 2.69 9.75
N ALA A 282 -17.95 2.59 11.01
CA ALA A 282 -18.54 3.36 12.10
C ALA A 282 -18.41 4.88 11.88
N MET A 283 -17.26 5.34 11.36
CA MET A 283 -17.06 6.74 11.00
C MET A 283 -18.04 7.19 9.90
N MET A 284 -18.32 6.36 8.91
CA MET A 284 -19.20 6.73 7.79
C MET A 284 -20.68 6.75 8.20
N GLU A 285 -21.11 5.78 9.01
CA GLU A 285 -22.43 5.80 9.64
C GLU A 285 -22.60 7.02 10.56
N ASP A 286 -21.55 7.40 11.29
CA ASP A 286 -21.61 8.56 12.18
C ASP A 286 -21.63 9.88 11.40
N ILE A 287 -20.88 10.02 10.30
CA ILE A 287 -20.99 11.16 9.38
C ILE A 287 -22.43 11.27 8.85
N LYS A 288 -23.02 10.15 8.41
CA LYS A 288 -24.41 10.12 7.96
C LYS A 288 -25.36 10.61 9.06
N ARG A 289 -25.23 10.07 10.28
CA ARG A 289 -26.01 10.49 11.44
C ARG A 289 -25.83 11.98 11.76
N ILE A 290 -24.61 12.51 11.71
CA ILE A 290 -24.32 13.93 11.94
C ILE A 290 -25.03 14.81 10.91
N CYS A 291 -25.04 14.41 9.64
CA CYS A 291 -25.74 15.15 8.59
C CYS A 291 -27.26 15.12 8.75
N GLU A 292 -27.84 13.99 9.16
CA GLU A 292 -29.30 13.77 9.19
C GLU A 292 -29.94 14.14 10.54
N ALA A 293 -29.31 13.79 11.66
CA ALA A 293 -29.83 13.93 13.02
C ALA A 293 -28.71 14.31 14.02
N PRO A 294 -28.14 15.53 13.92
CA PRO A 294 -27.06 15.98 14.80
C PRO A 294 -27.54 16.25 16.23
N THR A 295 -26.70 15.92 17.19
CA THR A 295 -26.79 16.39 18.59
C THR A 295 -26.13 17.77 18.73
N GLN A 296 -26.24 18.40 19.90
CA GLN A 296 -25.54 19.66 20.17
C GLN A 296 -24.01 19.48 20.08
N GLU A 297 -23.47 18.38 20.61
CA GLU A 297 -22.03 18.07 20.53
C GLU A 297 -21.56 17.96 19.08
N ASP A 298 -22.38 17.38 18.18
CA ASP A 298 -22.05 17.28 16.76
C ASP A 298 -22.01 18.66 16.08
N ARG A 299 -22.91 19.57 16.48
CA ARG A 299 -22.92 20.94 15.95
C ARG A 299 -21.69 21.73 16.38
N ASP A 300 -21.19 21.47 17.58
CA ASP A 300 -19.99 22.12 18.11
C ASP A 300 -18.72 21.60 17.44
N TRP A 301 -18.64 20.30 17.16
CA TRP A 301 -17.47 19.66 16.55
C TRP A 301 -17.45 19.67 15.02
N PHE A 302 -18.61 19.63 14.38
CA PHE A 302 -18.75 19.50 12.92
C PHE A 302 -19.73 20.54 12.34
N PRO A 303 -19.50 21.84 12.56
CA PRO A 303 -20.44 22.89 12.17
C PRO A 303 -20.70 22.95 10.65
N SER A 304 -19.77 22.44 9.84
CA SER A 304 -19.88 22.43 8.38
C SER A 304 -20.85 21.37 7.83
N ILE A 305 -21.05 20.25 8.54
CA ILE A 305 -21.85 19.11 8.05
C ILE A 305 -23.07 18.82 8.93
N ALA A 306 -23.06 19.23 10.21
CA ALA A 306 -24.11 18.93 11.17
C ALA A 306 -25.47 19.49 10.75
N GLY A 307 -26.42 18.61 10.43
CA GLY A 307 -27.76 18.99 9.99
C GLY A 307 -27.85 19.50 8.56
N SER A 308 -26.84 19.22 7.72
CA SER A 308 -26.85 19.56 6.29
C SER A 308 -27.94 18.83 5.50
N GLY A 309 -28.39 17.66 5.96
CA GLY A 309 -29.36 16.81 5.26
C GLY A 309 -28.79 16.08 4.04
N ASP A 310 -27.51 16.23 3.72
CA ASP A 310 -26.84 15.57 2.58
C ASP A 310 -25.61 14.79 3.03
N ALA A 311 -25.86 13.63 3.66
CA ALA A 311 -24.83 12.70 4.09
C ALA A 311 -23.94 12.23 2.93
N MET A 312 -24.53 12.02 1.75
CA MET A 312 -23.82 11.47 0.60
C MET A 312 -22.83 12.48 0.00
N ALA A 313 -23.15 13.78 0.02
CA ALA A 313 -22.19 14.81 -0.37
C ALA A 313 -20.98 14.84 0.60
N ALA A 314 -21.22 14.79 1.91
CA ALA A 314 -20.16 14.76 2.92
C ALA A 314 -19.25 13.52 2.76
N LEU A 315 -19.84 12.34 2.55
CA LEU A 315 -19.08 11.10 2.33
C LEU A 315 -18.28 11.14 1.03
N LYS A 316 -18.85 11.64 -0.08
CA LYS A 316 -18.12 11.77 -1.35
C LYS A 316 -16.95 12.75 -1.26
N ASP A 317 -17.12 13.86 -0.54
CA ASP A 317 -16.02 14.78 -0.26
C ASP A 317 -14.91 14.09 0.54
N ALA A 318 -15.29 13.39 1.63
CA ALA A 318 -14.37 12.61 2.44
C ALA A 318 -13.58 11.60 1.59
N TRP A 319 -14.27 10.75 0.82
CA TRP A 319 -13.65 9.71 -0.01
C TRP A 319 -12.74 10.28 -1.11
N ALA A 320 -13.09 11.42 -1.68
CA ALA A 320 -12.33 12.02 -2.78
C ALA A 320 -11.05 12.72 -2.29
N ASN A 321 -11.10 13.39 -1.13
CA ASN A 321 -10.14 14.45 -0.79
C ASN A 321 -9.25 14.17 0.43
N TYR A 322 -9.47 13.09 1.17
CA TYR A 322 -8.73 12.80 2.41
C TYR A 322 -7.92 11.50 2.35
N ARG A 323 -6.97 11.40 3.28
CA ARG A 323 -6.22 10.18 3.68
C ARG A 323 -6.67 9.72 5.06
N ASP A 324 -6.35 8.49 5.47
CA ASP A 324 -6.78 7.91 6.75
C ASP A 324 -6.49 8.84 7.94
N GLU A 325 -5.24 9.32 8.08
CA GLU A 325 -4.83 10.28 9.12
C GLU A 325 -5.75 11.52 9.15
N SER A 326 -5.84 12.22 8.02
CA SER A 326 -6.64 13.45 7.91
C SER A 326 -8.14 13.19 8.04
N PHE A 327 -8.64 12.02 7.62
CA PHE A 327 -10.03 11.64 7.76
C PHE A 327 -10.37 11.42 9.23
N ILE A 328 -9.50 10.74 9.97
CA ILE A 328 -9.64 10.56 11.42
C ILE A 328 -9.57 11.92 12.13
N GLU A 329 -8.60 12.77 11.77
CA GLU A 329 -8.43 14.08 12.40
C GLU A 329 -9.61 15.03 12.14
N GLN A 330 -10.24 14.93 10.98
CA GLN A 330 -11.36 15.81 10.61
C GLN A 330 -12.72 15.26 11.03
N PHE A 331 -12.95 13.94 11.00
CA PHE A 331 -14.31 13.36 11.10
C PHE A 331 -14.55 12.45 12.32
N LEU A 332 -13.53 12.06 13.10
CA LEU A 332 -13.75 11.16 14.25
C LEU A 332 -14.48 11.85 15.42
N SER A 333 -15.77 11.57 15.61
CA SER A 333 -16.56 12.23 16.65
C SER A 333 -16.24 11.81 18.10
N PRO A 334 -16.51 12.68 19.09
CA PRO A 334 -16.50 12.32 20.50
C PRO A 334 -17.40 11.12 20.83
N LYS A 335 -18.56 11.02 20.17
CA LYS A 335 -19.46 9.87 20.30
C LYS A 335 -18.75 8.58 19.95
N LEU A 336 -18.11 8.50 18.78
CA LEU A 336 -17.39 7.31 18.37
C LEU A 336 -16.19 7.00 19.29
N MET A 337 -15.47 8.02 19.75
CA MET A 337 -14.40 7.83 20.72
C MET A 337 -14.90 7.16 22.01
N ARG A 338 -16.12 7.51 22.46
CA ARG A 338 -16.79 6.84 23.60
C ARG A 338 -17.24 5.42 23.25
N ASP A 339 -17.86 5.22 22.10
CA ASP A 339 -18.38 3.92 21.65
C ASP A 339 -17.26 2.87 21.54
N PHE A 340 -16.12 3.26 20.95
CA PHE A 340 -14.91 2.44 20.85
C PHE A 340 -14.06 2.41 22.12
N ARG A 341 -14.41 3.23 23.12
CA ARG A 341 -13.67 3.38 24.37
C ARG A 341 -12.19 3.77 24.18
N PHE A 342 -11.91 4.65 23.23
CA PHE A 342 -10.53 5.07 22.94
C PHE A 342 -9.94 5.92 24.07
N PHE A 343 -8.68 5.67 24.39
CA PHE A 343 -7.87 6.48 25.30
C PHE A 343 -6.44 6.56 24.76
N SER A 344 -5.72 7.61 25.14
CA SER A 344 -4.32 7.77 24.72
C SER A 344 -3.38 7.31 25.83
N LEU A 345 -2.46 6.40 25.51
CA LEU A 345 -1.34 6.06 26.37
C LEU A 345 -0.14 6.91 25.99
N PHE A 346 0.50 7.47 27.01
CA PHE A 346 1.77 8.14 26.89
C PHE A 346 2.84 7.25 27.49
N ASP A 347 3.82 6.94 26.65
CA ASP A 347 4.95 6.08 26.96
C ASP A 347 6.25 6.85 26.72
N LYS A 348 7.13 6.80 27.71
CA LYS A 348 8.50 7.31 27.64
C LYS A 348 9.40 6.22 28.17
N ALA A 349 10.48 5.93 27.43
CA ALA A 349 11.42 4.87 27.77
C ALA A 349 11.99 4.98 29.19
N ASP A 350 12.16 6.20 29.70
CA ASP A 350 12.69 6.46 31.04
C ASP A 350 11.62 6.40 32.17
N ASP A 351 10.34 6.35 31.82
CA ASP A 351 9.24 6.35 32.79
C ASP A 351 8.96 4.90 33.24
N ALA A 352 8.91 4.67 34.55
CA ALA A 352 8.65 3.34 35.11
C ALA A 352 7.19 2.86 34.94
N VAL A 353 6.29 3.75 34.52
CA VAL A 353 4.86 3.48 34.38
C VAL A 353 4.29 4.15 33.12
N TYR A 354 3.34 3.47 32.48
CA TYR A 354 2.53 4.08 31.43
C TYR A 354 1.55 5.08 32.04
N ARG A 355 1.37 6.23 31.37
CA ARG A 355 0.39 7.23 31.79
C ARG A 355 -0.74 7.34 30.77
N VAL A 356 -1.98 7.21 31.23
CA VAL A 356 -3.15 7.58 30.42
C VAL A 356 -3.14 9.10 30.27
N SER A 357 -2.91 9.59 29.06
CA SER A 357 -2.69 11.02 28.79
C SER A 357 -3.94 11.76 28.33
N ALA A 358 -4.92 11.04 27.75
CA ALA A 358 -6.17 11.62 27.30
C ALA A 358 -7.31 10.61 27.45
N ILE A 359 -8.45 11.11 27.94
CA ILE A 359 -9.69 10.35 28.20
C ILE A 359 -10.88 11.07 27.55
N HIS A 360 -12.09 10.58 27.82
CA HIS A 360 -13.34 11.13 27.27
C HIS A 360 -13.80 12.42 27.95
N ASP A 361 -13.00 13.47 27.82
CA ASP A 361 -13.35 14.84 28.18
C ASP A 361 -13.06 15.81 27.01
N GLU A 362 -13.51 17.06 27.11
CA GLU A 362 -13.43 18.04 26.03
C GLU A 362 -12.01 18.25 25.48
N ARG A 363 -10.99 18.23 26.36
CA ARG A 363 -9.59 18.36 25.95
C ARG A 363 -9.04 17.03 25.45
N GLY A 364 -9.40 15.95 26.13
CA GLY A 364 -8.95 14.60 25.86
C GLY A 364 -9.41 14.08 24.50
N TYR A 365 -10.62 14.43 24.03
CA TYR A 365 -11.08 14.06 22.69
C TYR A 365 -10.16 14.57 21.58
N ARG A 366 -9.66 15.80 21.68
CA ARG A 366 -8.75 16.35 20.67
C ARG A 366 -7.43 15.60 20.65
N GLU A 367 -6.92 15.22 21.82
CA GLU A 367 -5.65 14.49 21.93
C GLU A 367 -5.78 13.01 21.54
N VAL A 368 -6.88 12.34 21.90
CA VAL A 368 -7.19 10.98 21.42
C VAL A 368 -7.30 10.97 19.90
N ARG A 369 -8.01 11.93 19.31
CA ARG A 369 -8.16 12.04 17.86
C ARG A 369 -6.80 12.23 17.16
N LYS A 370 -5.98 13.16 17.63
CA LYS A 370 -4.61 13.37 17.09
C LYS A 370 -3.73 12.14 17.27
N ALA A 371 -3.81 11.48 18.43
CA ALA A 371 -3.03 10.28 18.71
C ALA A 371 -3.41 9.14 17.76
N LEU A 372 -4.70 8.94 17.50
CA LEU A 372 -5.18 7.93 16.55
C LEU A 372 -4.79 8.28 15.12
N ALA A 373 -5.00 9.54 14.68
CA ALA A 373 -4.63 9.99 13.34
C ALA A 373 -3.14 9.71 13.05
N ARG A 374 -2.26 10.00 14.01
CA ARG A 374 -0.81 9.73 13.90
C ARG A 374 -0.46 8.25 13.71
N GLN A 375 -1.28 7.31 14.17
CA GLN A 375 -1.03 5.88 13.93
C GLN A 375 -1.19 5.50 12.45
N TYR A 376 -1.94 6.29 11.69
CA TYR A 376 -2.16 6.12 10.26
C TYR A 376 -1.32 7.06 9.39
N ASP A 377 -0.44 7.87 10.00
CA ASP A 377 0.48 8.72 9.28
C ASP A 377 1.73 7.92 8.85
N THR A 378 1.94 7.86 7.53
CA THR A 378 3.15 7.27 6.93
C THR A 378 4.45 7.98 7.29
N ALA A 379 4.42 9.19 7.87
CA ALA A 379 5.62 9.82 8.41
C ALA A 379 6.20 9.07 9.63
N GLY A 380 5.42 8.17 10.24
CA GLY A 380 5.90 7.25 11.27
C GLY A 380 6.72 6.07 10.72
N ASP A 381 6.70 5.82 9.40
CA ASP A 381 7.56 4.80 8.80
C ASP A 381 9.03 5.22 8.89
N PRO A 382 9.97 4.29 9.14
CA PRO A 382 11.40 4.60 9.19
C PRO A 382 11.84 5.45 7.99
N ASN A 383 12.52 6.56 8.30
CA ASN A 383 13.06 7.49 7.30
C ASN A 383 14.54 7.18 7.08
N ILE A 384 14.82 6.26 6.16
CA ILE A 384 16.17 5.84 5.81
C ILE A 384 16.49 6.41 4.43
N GLN A 385 17.58 7.17 4.34
CA GLN A 385 18.00 7.85 3.11
C GLN A 385 19.42 7.47 2.76
N VAL A 386 19.74 7.40 1.47
CA VAL A 386 21.13 7.35 1.03
C VAL A 386 21.71 8.75 1.22
N ALA A 387 22.69 8.90 2.11
CA ALA A 387 23.35 10.16 2.41
C ALA A 387 24.68 10.33 1.68
N GLY A 388 25.31 9.22 1.27
CA GLY A 388 26.59 9.22 0.58
C GLY A 388 26.89 7.90 -0.11
N ALA A 389 27.66 7.94 -1.20
CA ALA A 389 28.22 6.75 -1.83
C ALA A 389 29.63 7.04 -2.37
N ASP A 390 30.64 6.37 -1.82
CA ASP A 390 32.03 6.56 -2.28
C ASP A 390 32.31 5.73 -3.54
N LEU A 391 31.90 6.22 -4.71
CA LEU A 391 32.07 5.51 -5.97
C LEU A 391 33.52 5.42 -6.47
N LYS A 392 34.45 6.20 -5.91
CA LYS A 392 35.85 6.29 -6.38
C LYS A 392 36.84 5.55 -5.48
N GLY A 393 36.56 5.44 -4.19
CA GLY A 393 37.41 4.81 -3.19
C GLY A 393 36.89 3.45 -2.74
N SER A 394 36.42 3.37 -1.48
CA SER A 394 36.04 2.12 -0.82
C SER A 394 34.74 1.51 -1.34
N ARG A 395 33.96 2.23 -2.16
CA ARG A 395 32.61 1.84 -2.58
C ARG A 395 31.66 1.63 -1.41
N THR A 396 31.92 2.28 -0.28
CA THR A 396 31.02 2.21 0.87
C THR A 396 29.76 3.04 0.63
N LEU A 397 28.61 2.46 0.91
CA LEU A 397 27.32 3.15 0.90
C LEU A 397 27.00 3.68 2.30
N LEU A 398 26.68 4.96 2.42
CA LEU A 398 26.25 5.58 3.67
C LEU A 398 24.74 5.81 3.64
N LEU A 399 24.05 5.14 4.55
CA LEU A 399 22.65 5.36 4.87
C LEU A 399 22.52 6.20 6.14
N GLU A 400 21.54 7.10 6.14
CA GLU A 400 21.16 7.91 7.29
C GLU A 400 19.71 7.58 7.68
N HIS A 401 19.49 7.18 8.93
CA HIS A 401 18.17 7.11 9.52
C HIS A 401 17.88 8.38 10.31
N ARG A 402 16.87 9.15 9.87
CA ARG A 402 16.38 10.33 10.60
C ARG A 402 15.33 9.91 11.62
N MET A 403 15.72 9.90 12.89
CA MET A 403 14.88 9.39 13.97
C MET A 403 13.62 10.23 14.16
N HIS A 404 12.46 9.65 13.90
CA HIS A 404 11.19 10.30 14.23
C HIS A 404 10.96 10.26 15.74
N ARG A 405 10.92 11.44 16.39
CA ARG A 405 10.71 11.60 17.85
C ARG A 405 11.75 10.87 18.72
N GLY A 406 12.97 10.74 18.22
CA GLY A 406 14.05 10.07 18.96
C GLY A 406 13.86 8.57 19.13
N VAL A 407 12.99 7.94 18.35
CA VAL A 407 12.82 6.48 18.34
C VAL A 407 13.88 5.87 17.42
N PRO A 408 14.82 5.05 17.95
CA PRO A 408 15.82 4.37 17.13
C PRO A 408 15.21 3.15 16.42
N LEU A 409 15.93 2.61 15.43
CA LEU A 409 15.55 1.37 14.76
C LEU A 409 15.71 0.17 15.70
N ASN A 410 14.86 -0.84 15.52
CA ASN A 410 15.06 -2.13 16.17
C ASN A 410 16.34 -2.79 15.64
N ASN A 411 17.31 -3.07 16.52
CA ASN A 411 18.62 -3.60 16.14
C ASN A 411 18.56 -4.91 15.33
N ALA A 412 17.69 -5.85 15.70
CA ALA A 412 17.57 -7.13 14.99
C ALA A 412 17.03 -6.96 13.56
N LEU A 413 16.02 -6.11 13.39
CA LEU A 413 15.49 -5.78 12.05
C LEU A 413 16.50 -4.95 11.24
N LYS A 414 17.22 -4.04 11.90
CA LYS A 414 18.26 -3.20 11.29
C LYS A 414 19.33 -4.06 10.62
N GLU A 415 19.88 -5.05 11.33
CA GLU A 415 20.91 -5.95 10.80
C GLU A 415 20.40 -6.77 9.61
N GLN A 416 19.18 -7.29 9.69
CA GLN A 416 18.58 -8.07 8.59
C GLN A 416 18.37 -7.22 7.33
N VAL A 417 17.86 -6.00 7.48
CA VAL A 417 17.62 -5.10 6.35
C VAL A 417 18.95 -4.64 5.73
N LEU A 418 19.96 -4.34 6.55
CA LEU A 418 21.29 -3.94 6.05
C LEU A 418 21.97 -5.07 5.27
N ALA A 419 21.81 -6.32 5.68
CA ALA A 419 22.33 -7.47 4.93
C ALA A 419 21.75 -7.53 3.50
N HIS A 420 20.46 -7.19 3.33
CA HIS A 420 19.84 -7.12 2.00
C HIS A 420 20.34 -5.94 1.16
N VAL A 421 20.58 -4.77 1.78
CA VAL A 421 21.18 -3.63 1.07
C VAL A 421 22.61 -3.96 0.63
N GLU A 422 23.39 -4.56 1.52
CA GLU A 422 24.78 -4.98 1.25
C GLU A 422 24.84 -6.01 0.13
N LEU A 423 23.92 -7.00 0.11
CA LEU A 423 23.80 -7.96 -0.98
C LEU A 423 23.55 -7.29 -2.33
N LEU A 424 22.66 -6.29 -2.38
CA LEU A 424 22.32 -5.57 -3.61
C LEU A 424 23.36 -4.54 -4.03
N TRP A 425 24.14 -4.02 -3.08
CA TRP A 425 25.21 -3.06 -3.34
C TRP A 425 26.53 -3.75 -3.69
N GLY A 426 26.83 -4.91 -3.08
CA GLY A 426 28.02 -5.72 -3.28
C GLY A 426 29.27 -5.24 -2.53
N HIS A 427 29.14 -4.22 -1.68
CA HIS A 427 30.21 -3.63 -0.87
C HIS A 427 29.66 -3.19 0.49
N ASP A 428 30.54 -2.78 1.41
CA ASP A 428 30.18 -2.34 2.76
C ASP A 428 29.08 -1.26 2.77
N VAL A 429 28.10 -1.43 3.65
CA VAL A 429 27.03 -0.46 3.91
C VAL A 429 27.12 -0.02 5.37
N ARG A 430 27.09 1.29 5.61
CA ARG A 430 27.03 1.89 6.95
C ARG A 430 25.72 2.60 7.14
N LEU A 431 25.14 2.49 8.34
CA LEU A 431 23.92 3.18 8.72
C LEU A 431 24.18 4.01 9.97
N GLU A 432 23.95 5.32 9.85
CA GLU A 432 24.05 6.27 10.95
C GLU A 432 22.65 6.72 11.37
N GLU A 433 22.40 6.77 12.68
CA GLU A 433 21.14 7.29 13.23
C GLU A 433 21.36 8.74 13.65
N VAL A 434 20.61 9.65 13.03
CA VAL A 434 20.71 11.09 13.27
C VAL A 434 19.41 11.56 13.91
N ALA A 435 19.53 12.42 14.93
CA ALA A 435 18.36 13.07 15.52
C ALA A 435 17.74 14.01 14.49
N ALA A 436 16.43 13.84 14.25
CA ALA A 436 15.67 14.65 13.30
C ALA A 436 15.50 16.10 13.74
#